data_AF-A0A1C4SP54-F1
#
_entry.id   AF-A0A1C4SP54-F1
#
_cell.length_a   1.000
_cell.length_b   1.000
_cell.length_c   1.000
_cell.angle_alpha   90.00
_cell.angle_beta   90.00
_cell.angle_gamma   90.00
#
_symmetry.space_group_name_H-M   'P 1'
#
loop_
_entity.id
_entity.type
_entity.pdbx_description
1 polymer ?
#
loop_
_entity_poly.entity_id
_entity_poly.type
_entity_poly.pdbx_seq_one_letter_code
_entity_poly.pdbx_strand_id
1 'polypeptide(L)'
;MEGSASVGPAAVRRTPWQVSAGWLLRTHRLCSARTSLRPLPGFARAFHDGYRGAAGRSHSSLSRWETGRVPVTQEAVRRYEDVLGLPAYALLAPIQTIARHEGGATAAAFLRGETGPPTARPPGGRLEALLDRALDGGVLTGDDWDTLSRAAVHGPERVMPGRVRSAVARRLLEETLVSDGTAWMRRFEALGRLLADPGWGPEAAAVCSGVGEQPGHVGLIEAVCALDGSPHPDAGRAVLRQLTDPTNQDSGYGALLACARKTRRRHFDTRQTRTLVEVADALLTSRPGPGAKPAVAEAAAVLLHQLPLTRTHFARLLDTVGRRNDTARAIVLHGSLADPAAASVGIGRILSRLTAEVPAQTAPVFSGILDDLLHHPVADVRLYTAMLVRASPFGPAVADACAAELRRPATARVEHRAIPLLHALRVLGGPEQRDTVAHLTLARGVPPGVALAAVHALSHIGGRSPEGYWRALFAHHTATTATPAGPVTTVTTAADEADRQAVVRRLVYCFAMAGQLPLLTLLVEQERDRAAPARHLSLWWVGLAHHISASARL
;
A
#
# COMPACT_ATOMS: atom_id res chain seq x y z
N MET A 1 12.83 -44.08 13.24
CA MET A 1 12.79 -42.81 12.47
C MET A 1 11.50 -42.10 12.83
N GLU A 2 11.52 -41.36 13.93
CA GLU A 2 10.36 -40.57 14.37
C GLU A 2 10.31 -39.27 13.59
N GLY A 3 9.15 -38.99 12.99
CA GLY A 3 8.89 -37.78 12.21
C GLY A 3 8.97 -36.54 13.09
N SER A 4 10.01 -35.74 12.89
CA SER A 4 10.10 -34.38 13.42
C SER A 4 8.98 -33.52 12.83
N ALA A 5 7.88 -33.39 13.56
CA ALA A 5 6.81 -32.45 13.22
C ALA A 5 7.40 -31.03 13.22
N SER A 6 7.39 -30.30 12.09
CA SER A 6 7.89 -28.92 12.10
C SER A 6 7.03 -28.09 13.06
N VAL A 7 7.62 -27.56 14.13
CA VAL A 7 7.00 -26.49 14.91
C VAL A 7 7.24 -25.24 14.08
N GLY A 8 6.33 -25.00 13.13
CA GLY A 8 6.34 -23.77 12.35
C GLY A 8 5.86 -22.61 13.21
N PRO A 9 6.26 -21.38 12.89
CA PRO A 9 5.73 -20.20 13.58
C PRO A 9 4.21 -20.11 13.40
N ALA A 10 3.51 -19.49 14.36
CA ALA A 10 2.07 -19.30 14.27
C ALA A 10 1.73 -18.50 13.01
N ALA A 11 0.88 -19.04 12.12
CA ALA A 11 0.53 -18.36 10.87
C ALA A 11 0.03 -16.93 11.15
N VAL A 12 0.58 -15.95 10.43
CA VAL A 12 0.09 -14.56 10.44
C VAL A 12 -1.40 -14.57 10.20
N ARG A 13 -2.18 -14.27 11.25
CA ARG A 13 -3.64 -14.22 11.16
C ARG A 13 -4.02 -12.96 10.39
N ARG A 14 -4.80 -13.16 9.33
CA ARG A 14 -5.35 -12.08 8.50
C ARG A 14 -6.79 -12.43 8.16
N THR A 15 -7.65 -11.41 8.07
CA THR A 15 -8.99 -11.58 7.52
C THR A 15 -8.89 -11.93 6.02
N PRO A 16 -9.39 -13.10 5.57
CA PRO A 16 -9.29 -13.50 4.17
C PRO A 16 -9.98 -12.49 3.24
N TRP A 17 -9.44 -12.26 2.04
CA TRP A 17 -9.93 -11.20 1.15
C TRP A 17 -11.43 -11.34 0.83
N GLN A 18 -11.95 -12.56 0.63
CA GLN A 18 -13.38 -12.76 0.37
C GLN A 18 -14.27 -12.43 1.57
N VAL A 19 -13.76 -12.58 2.80
CA VAL A 19 -14.46 -12.20 4.02
C VAL A 19 -14.48 -10.68 4.17
N SER A 20 -13.36 -10.01 3.91
CA SER A 20 -13.27 -8.55 3.87
C SER A 20 -14.16 -7.95 2.78
N ALA A 21 -14.20 -8.56 1.58
CA ALA A 21 -15.08 -8.16 0.51
C ALA A 21 -16.56 -8.32 0.91
N GLY A 22 -16.94 -9.49 1.43
CA GLY A 22 -18.31 -9.74 1.90
C GLY A 22 -18.75 -8.76 3.00
N TRP A 23 -17.87 -8.47 3.95
CA TRP A 23 -18.10 -7.46 4.99
C TRP A 23 -18.33 -6.06 4.40
N LEU A 24 -17.51 -5.64 3.43
CA LEU A 24 -17.68 -4.33 2.79
C LEU A 24 -19.03 -4.23 2.07
N LEU A 25 -19.41 -5.24 1.30
CA LEU A 25 -20.71 -5.28 0.61
C LEU A 25 -21.88 -5.23 1.61
N ARG A 26 -21.79 -6.03 2.67
CA ARG A 26 -22.81 -6.14 3.71
C ARG A 26 -23.01 -4.84 4.48
N THR A 27 -21.93 -4.18 4.87
CA THR A 27 -21.98 -2.93 5.65
C THR A 27 -22.63 -1.81 4.86
N HIS A 28 -22.31 -1.65 3.59
CA HIS A 28 -23.00 -0.70 2.71
C HIS A 28 -24.50 -0.97 2.60
N ARG A 29 -24.90 -2.23 2.44
CA ARG A 29 -26.32 -2.59 2.42
C ARG A 29 -27.02 -2.22 3.73
N LEU A 30 -26.43 -2.60 4.87
CA LEU A 30 -27.02 -2.36 6.19
C LEU A 30 -27.09 -0.87 6.55
N CYS A 31 -26.12 -0.08 6.11
CA CYS A 31 -26.03 1.36 6.35
C CYS A 31 -26.64 2.20 5.21
N SER A 32 -27.28 1.58 4.22
CA SER A 32 -27.90 2.29 3.09
C SER A 32 -28.86 3.38 3.57
N ALA A 33 -28.75 4.58 2.98
CA ALA A 33 -29.70 5.67 3.20
C ALA A 33 -31.12 5.27 2.76
N ARG A 34 -31.24 4.41 1.74
CA ARG A 34 -32.50 3.82 1.29
C ARG A 34 -32.85 2.65 2.20
N THR A 35 -33.77 2.88 3.14
CA THR A 35 -34.18 1.90 4.16
C THR A 35 -34.74 0.61 3.56
N SER A 36 -35.37 0.67 2.38
CA SER A 36 -35.86 -0.49 1.63
C SER A 36 -34.76 -1.45 1.16
N LEU A 37 -33.52 -0.97 1.02
CA LEU A 37 -32.36 -1.80 0.68
C LEU A 37 -31.70 -2.46 1.88
N ARG A 38 -32.01 -2.05 3.11
CA ARG A 38 -31.36 -2.61 4.30
C ARG A 38 -31.74 -4.07 4.54
N PRO A 39 -33.00 -4.51 4.38
CA PRO A 39 -33.33 -5.93 4.42
C PRO A 39 -32.80 -6.66 3.18
N LEU A 40 -32.21 -7.85 3.38
CA LEU A 40 -31.67 -8.66 2.28
C LEU A 40 -32.72 -8.95 1.17
N PRO A 41 -34.00 -9.25 1.46
CA PRO A 41 -35.00 -9.45 0.41
C PRO A 41 -35.25 -8.21 -0.46
N GLY A 42 -35.29 -7.02 0.15
CA GLY A 42 -35.48 -5.76 -0.58
C GLY A 42 -34.28 -5.44 -1.47
N PHE A 43 -33.07 -5.65 -0.94
CA PHE A 43 -31.85 -5.53 -1.73
C PHE A 43 -31.80 -6.52 -2.90
N ALA A 44 -32.14 -7.78 -2.66
CA ALA A 44 -32.08 -8.82 -3.68
C ALA A 44 -33.00 -8.54 -4.87
N ARG A 45 -34.19 -7.98 -4.61
CA ARG A 45 -35.12 -7.55 -5.66
C ARG A 45 -34.48 -6.47 -6.54
N ALA A 46 -33.98 -5.40 -5.92
CA ALA A 46 -33.29 -4.33 -6.62
C ALA A 46 -32.02 -4.83 -7.33
N PHE A 47 -31.30 -5.78 -6.74
CA PHE A 47 -30.11 -6.38 -7.33
C PHE A 47 -30.45 -7.14 -8.62
N HIS A 48 -31.54 -7.91 -8.62
CA HIS A 48 -31.97 -8.69 -9.76
C HIS A 48 -32.38 -7.83 -10.97
N ASP A 49 -32.95 -6.64 -10.74
CA ASP A 49 -33.46 -5.73 -11.76
C ASP A 49 -32.35 -5.13 -12.66
N GLY A 50 -31.79 -5.93 -13.57
CA GLY A 50 -30.72 -5.54 -14.50
C GLY A 50 -29.41 -6.30 -14.33
N TYR A 51 -29.32 -7.22 -13.37
CA TYR A 51 -28.16 -8.11 -13.23
C TYR A 51 -28.27 -9.33 -14.17
N ARG A 52 -27.26 -9.54 -15.01
CA ARG A 52 -27.30 -10.55 -16.07
C ARG A 52 -26.58 -11.85 -15.69
N GLY A 53 -25.63 -11.80 -14.75
CA GLY A 53 -24.89 -12.96 -14.26
C GLY A 53 -25.78 -14.14 -13.80
N ALA A 54 -25.23 -15.35 -13.94
CA ALA A 54 -25.90 -16.59 -13.53
C ALA A 54 -25.87 -16.77 -11.99
N ALA A 55 -24.76 -16.42 -11.35
CA ALA A 55 -24.60 -16.43 -9.90
C ALA A 55 -25.20 -15.18 -9.27
N GLY A 56 -25.90 -15.27 -8.12
CA GLY A 56 -26.43 -14.09 -7.42
C GLY A 56 -27.93 -13.81 -7.58
N ARG A 57 -28.67 -14.67 -8.31
CA ARG A 57 -30.12 -14.51 -8.54
C ARG A 57 -31.00 -14.86 -7.34
N SER A 58 -30.43 -15.36 -6.25
CA SER A 58 -31.17 -15.76 -5.04
C SER A 58 -30.64 -15.08 -3.78
N HIS A 59 -31.50 -14.90 -2.78
CA HIS A 59 -31.13 -14.33 -1.47
C HIS A 59 -29.96 -15.10 -0.83
N SER A 60 -29.98 -16.43 -0.95
CA SER A 60 -28.94 -17.31 -0.42
C SER A 60 -27.58 -17.07 -1.10
N SER A 61 -27.56 -16.65 -2.36
CA SER A 61 -26.31 -16.34 -3.07
C SER A 61 -25.70 -15.03 -2.56
N LEU A 62 -26.51 -13.98 -2.43
CA LEU A 62 -26.09 -12.70 -1.85
C LEU A 62 -25.60 -12.88 -0.40
N SER A 63 -26.32 -13.67 0.41
CA SER A 63 -25.90 -13.96 1.78
C SER A 63 -24.54 -14.69 1.85
N ARG A 64 -24.28 -15.62 0.93
CA ARG A 64 -22.97 -16.31 0.86
C ARG A 64 -21.83 -15.36 0.47
N TRP A 65 -22.08 -14.41 -0.43
CA TRP A 65 -21.11 -13.35 -0.76
C TRP A 65 -20.86 -12.44 0.44
N GLU A 66 -21.92 -11.93 1.08
CA GLU A 66 -21.84 -11.02 2.22
C GLU A 66 -21.25 -11.64 3.49
N THR A 67 -21.17 -12.97 3.56
CA THR A 67 -20.50 -13.70 4.64
C THR A 67 -19.12 -14.21 4.24
N GLY A 68 -18.67 -13.95 3.00
CA GLY A 68 -17.40 -14.43 2.47
C GLY A 68 -17.31 -15.95 2.32
N ARG A 69 -18.44 -16.68 2.40
CA ARG A 69 -18.47 -18.14 2.25
C ARG A 69 -18.11 -18.58 0.83
N VAL A 70 -18.43 -17.75 -0.16
CA VAL A 70 -17.98 -17.92 -1.54
C VAL A 70 -17.45 -16.58 -2.06
N PRO A 71 -16.42 -16.58 -2.92
CA PRO A 71 -15.94 -15.35 -3.55
C PRO A 71 -17.07 -14.65 -4.33
N VAL A 72 -17.14 -13.33 -4.20
CA VAL A 72 -17.99 -12.49 -5.06
C VAL A 72 -17.33 -12.31 -6.43
N THR A 73 -18.10 -12.01 -7.48
CA THR A 73 -17.58 -11.71 -8.82
C THR A 73 -17.42 -10.21 -9.03
N GLN A 74 -16.57 -9.77 -9.97
CA GLN A 74 -16.43 -8.33 -10.27
C GLN A 74 -17.76 -7.72 -10.76
N GLU A 75 -18.53 -8.45 -11.58
CA GLU A 75 -19.85 -8.01 -12.06
C GLU A 75 -20.80 -7.78 -10.88
N ALA A 76 -20.84 -8.71 -9.92
CA ALA A 76 -21.66 -8.56 -8.73
C ALA A 76 -21.24 -7.35 -7.90
N VAL A 77 -19.94 -7.09 -7.71
CA VAL A 77 -19.48 -5.89 -6.99
C VAL A 77 -19.90 -4.61 -7.71
N ARG A 78 -19.75 -4.52 -9.03
CA ARG A 78 -20.24 -3.35 -9.80
C ARG A 78 -21.75 -3.18 -9.66
N ARG A 79 -22.49 -4.29 -9.68
CA ARG A 79 -23.93 -4.25 -9.45
C ARG A 79 -24.29 -3.76 -8.04
N TYR A 80 -23.50 -4.10 -7.02
CA TYR A 80 -23.65 -3.50 -5.68
C TYR A 80 -23.44 -1.99 -5.74
N GLU A 81 -22.42 -1.49 -6.45
CA GLU A 81 -22.19 -0.06 -6.63
C GLU A 81 -23.41 0.62 -7.28
N ASP A 82 -23.91 0.08 -8.39
CA ASP A 82 -25.09 0.60 -9.09
C ASP A 82 -26.34 0.61 -8.19
N VAL A 83 -26.63 -0.51 -7.53
CA VAL A 83 -27.80 -0.65 -6.65
C VAL A 83 -27.64 0.23 -5.41
N LEU A 84 -26.45 0.54 -4.94
CA LEU A 84 -26.27 1.42 -3.78
C LEU A 84 -26.15 2.89 -4.19
N GLY A 85 -26.04 3.19 -5.49
CA GLY A 85 -25.79 4.55 -5.99
C GLY A 85 -24.38 5.05 -5.65
N LEU A 86 -23.41 4.14 -5.51
CA LEU A 86 -22.03 4.48 -5.21
C LEU A 86 -21.28 4.88 -6.49
N PRO A 87 -20.26 5.74 -6.40
CA PRO A 87 -19.36 5.98 -7.52
C PRO A 87 -18.74 4.68 -8.04
N ALA A 88 -18.51 4.60 -9.35
CA ALA A 88 -17.86 3.45 -9.95
C ALA A 88 -16.51 3.17 -9.28
N TYR A 89 -16.22 1.89 -9.03
CA TYR A 89 -15.02 1.41 -8.35
C TYR A 89 -14.87 1.81 -6.87
N ALA A 90 -15.89 2.41 -6.24
CA ALA A 90 -15.87 2.68 -4.80
C ALA A 90 -15.71 1.39 -3.96
N LEU A 91 -16.25 0.27 -4.43
CA LEU A 91 -16.13 -1.05 -3.81
C LEU A 91 -15.15 -1.95 -4.58
N LEU A 92 -15.17 -1.90 -5.91
CA LEU A 92 -14.39 -2.81 -6.74
C LEU A 92 -12.88 -2.60 -6.59
N ALA A 93 -12.39 -1.36 -6.62
CA ALA A 93 -10.96 -1.07 -6.53
C ALA A 93 -10.30 -1.56 -5.22
N PRO A 94 -10.86 -1.29 -4.02
CA PRO A 94 -10.29 -1.81 -2.78
C PRO A 94 -10.35 -3.34 -2.72
N ILE A 95 -11.44 -3.96 -3.21
CA ILE A 95 -11.56 -5.44 -3.27
C ILE A 95 -10.52 -6.05 -4.21
N GLN A 96 -10.31 -5.49 -5.41
CA GLN A 96 -9.25 -5.92 -6.33
C GLN A 96 -7.86 -5.82 -5.69
N THR A 97 -7.60 -4.70 -5.00
CA THR A 97 -6.31 -4.45 -4.35
C THR A 97 -6.00 -5.50 -3.27
N ILE A 98 -6.96 -5.80 -2.37
CA ILE A 98 -6.76 -6.81 -1.33
C ILE A 98 -6.65 -8.23 -1.92
N ALA A 99 -7.42 -8.55 -2.96
CA ALA A 99 -7.41 -9.85 -3.62
C ALA A 99 -6.05 -10.09 -4.31
N ARG A 100 -5.55 -9.08 -5.04
CA ARG A 100 -4.23 -9.14 -5.69
C ARG A 100 -3.11 -9.33 -4.70
N HIS A 101 -3.16 -8.62 -3.57
CA HIS A 101 -2.15 -8.77 -2.53
C HIS A 101 -2.16 -10.17 -1.90
N GLU A 102 -3.34 -10.72 -1.61
CA GLU A 102 -3.46 -12.06 -1.05
C GLU A 102 -3.00 -13.13 -2.04
N GLY A 103 -3.40 -13.02 -3.31
CA GLY A 103 -3.15 -14.03 -4.33
C GLY A 103 -3.92 -15.33 -4.09
N GLY A 104 -3.44 -16.42 -4.69
CA GLY A 104 -4.13 -17.71 -4.66
C GLY A 104 -5.20 -17.87 -5.74
N ALA A 105 -5.73 -19.09 -5.87
CA ALA A 105 -6.61 -19.47 -6.97
C ALA A 105 -7.93 -18.67 -6.99
N THR A 106 -8.52 -18.41 -5.82
CA THR A 106 -9.77 -17.66 -5.69
C THR A 106 -9.60 -16.19 -6.08
N ALA A 107 -8.52 -15.54 -5.60
CA ALA A 107 -8.21 -14.18 -6.00
C ALA A 107 -7.87 -14.07 -7.49
N ALA A 108 -7.09 -15.01 -8.03
CA ALA A 108 -6.76 -15.05 -9.45
C ALA A 108 -8.03 -15.19 -10.32
N ALA A 109 -8.97 -16.05 -9.93
CA ALA A 109 -10.26 -16.18 -10.60
C ALA A 109 -11.06 -14.86 -10.52
N PHE A 110 -11.13 -14.23 -9.34
CA PHE A 110 -11.78 -12.94 -9.18
C PHE A 110 -11.16 -11.84 -10.07
N LEU A 111 -9.84 -11.73 -10.11
CA LEU A 111 -9.11 -10.68 -10.84
C LEU A 111 -9.20 -10.82 -12.37
N ARG A 112 -9.24 -12.06 -12.88
CA ARG A 112 -9.53 -12.31 -14.31
C ARG A 112 -10.93 -11.80 -14.69
N GLY A 113 -11.87 -11.84 -13.74
CA GLY A 113 -13.28 -11.58 -13.98
C GLY A 113 -13.94 -12.75 -14.72
N GLU A 114 -15.27 -12.74 -14.79
CA GLU A 114 -15.98 -13.63 -15.71
C GLU A 114 -15.78 -13.05 -17.12
N THR A 115 -14.93 -13.69 -17.92
CA THR A 115 -15.02 -13.57 -19.37
C THR A 115 -16.34 -14.23 -19.76
N GLY A 116 -17.43 -13.45 -19.79
CA GLY A 116 -18.60 -13.88 -20.54
C GLY A 116 -18.19 -14.23 -21.98
N PRO A 117 -18.98 -15.05 -22.70
CA PRO A 117 -18.79 -15.17 -24.15
C PRO A 117 -18.68 -13.75 -24.73
N PRO A 118 -17.73 -13.48 -25.65
CA PRO A 118 -17.43 -12.13 -26.10
C PRO A 118 -18.71 -11.42 -26.51
N THR A 119 -19.18 -10.51 -25.65
CA THR A 119 -20.43 -9.78 -25.85
C THR A 119 -20.16 -8.69 -26.86
N ALA A 120 -20.27 -9.06 -28.14
CA ALA A 120 -19.89 -8.28 -29.30
C ALA A 120 -18.41 -7.86 -29.27
N ARG A 121 -17.73 -7.97 -30.41
CA ARG A 121 -16.42 -7.35 -30.59
C ARG A 121 -16.58 -5.88 -30.17
N PRO A 122 -15.84 -5.35 -29.18
CA PRO A 122 -15.80 -3.89 -29.00
C PRO A 122 -15.46 -3.31 -30.38
N PRO A 123 -16.05 -2.17 -30.78
CA PRO A 123 -15.79 -1.59 -32.09
C PRO A 123 -14.29 -1.60 -32.34
N GLY A 124 -13.86 -2.27 -33.43
CA GLY A 124 -12.45 -2.34 -33.80
C GLY A 124 -11.87 -0.93 -33.81
N GLY A 125 -10.70 -0.72 -33.21
CA GLY A 125 -10.17 0.63 -32.99
C GLY A 125 -10.02 1.06 -31.53
N ARG A 126 -10.77 0.49 -30.56
CA ARG A 126 -10.69 0.99 -29.17
C ARG A 126 -9.34 0.71 -28.50
N LEU A 127 -8.74 -0.47 -28.73
CA LEU A 127 -7.41 -0.77 -28.19
C LEU A 127 -6.35 0.11 -28.86
N GLU A 128 -6.38 0.23 -30.19
CA GLU A 128 -5.45 1.05 -30.97
C GLU A 128 -5.54 2.53 -30.55
N ALA A 129 -6.74 3.11 -30.47
CA ALA A 129 -6.91 4.49 -30.02
C ALA A 129 -6.40 4.75 -28.58
N LEU A 130 -6.56 3.78 -27.68
CA LEU A 130 -6.02 3.87 -26.33
C LEU A 130 -4.50 3.75 -26.29
N LEU A 131 -3.91 2.92 -27.16
CA LEU A 131 -2.46 2.79 -27.31
C LEU A 131 -1.86 4.07 -27.91
N ASP A 132 -2.44 4.61 -28.98
CA ASP A 132 -2.01 5.86 -29.59
C ASP A 132 -2.05 6.99 -28.56
N ARG A 133 -3.16 7.13 -27.82
CA ARG A 133 -3.27 8.12 -26.75
C ARG A 133 -2.24 7.89 -25.63
N ALA A 134 -1.90 6.63 -25.32
CA ALA A 134 -0.86 6.30 -24.35
C ALA A 134 0.53 6.74 -24.83
N LEU A 135 0.83 6.57 -26.11
CA LEU A 135 2.13 6.86 -26.71
C LEU A 135 2.32 8.34 -27.05
N ASP A 136 1.26 9.03 -27.48
CA ASP A 136 1.28 10.43 -27.92
C ASP A 136 1.16 11.43 -26.75
N GLY A 137 1.12 10.94 -25.51
CA GLY A 137 1.01 11.79 -24.32
C GLY A 137 -0.39 12.40 -24.11
N GLY A 138 -1.45 11.79 -24.64
CA GLY A 138 -2.82 12.19 -24.33
C GLY A 138 -3.25 11.72 -22.94
N VAL A 139 -4.17 12.42 -22.29
CA VAL A 139 -4.62 12.11 -20.90
C VAL A 139 -5.41 10.80 -20.86
N LEU A 140 -5.08 9.93 -19.89
CA LEU A 140 -5.73 8.64 -19.63
C LEU A 140 -6.29 8.60 -18.21
N THR A 141 -7.58 8.29 -18.07
CA THR A 141 -8.22 8.05 -16.77
C THR A 141 -7.90 6.64 -16.26
N GLY A 142 -8.23 6.36 -14.99
CA GLY A 142 -8.17 4.98 -14.48
C GLY A 142 -9.06 3.99 -15.28
N ASP A 143 -10.11 4.46 -15.96
CA ASP A 143 -10.98 3.58 -16.77
C ASP A 143 -10.37 3.23 -18.11
N ASP A 144 -9.66 4.19 -18.68
CA ASP A 144 -8.90 3.99 -19.89
C ASP A 144 -7.77 2.98 -19.66
N TRP A 145 -7.07 3.09 -18.52
CA TRP A 145 -6.04 2.12 -18.14
C TRP A 145 -6.58 0.73 -17.85
N ASP A 146 -7.72 0.64 -17.15
CA ASP A 146 -8.36 -0.65 -16.91
C ASP A 146 -8.82 -1.29 -18.24
N THR A 147 -9.41 -0.50 -19.13
CA THR A 147 -9.84 -0.95 -20.46
C THR A 147 -8.65 -1.39 -21.32
N LEU A 148 -7.60 -0.56 -21.42
CA LEU A 148 -6.40 -0.84 -22.20
C LEU A 148 -5.75 -2.14 -21.72
N SER A 149 -5.48 -2.25 -20.41
CA SER A 149 -4.78 -3.42 -19.87
C SER A 149 -5.61 -4.70 -19.93
N ARG A 150 -6.95 -4.64 -19.82
CA ARG A 150 -7.81 -5.82 -20.07
C ARG A 150 -7.79 -6.24 -21.53
N ALA A 151 -7.97 -5.30 -22.46
CA ALA A 151 -7.94 -5.58 -23.89
C ALA A 151 -6.57 -6.11 -24.34
N ALA A 152 -5.49 -5.58 -23.78
CA ALA A 152 -4.12 -6.00 -24.11
C ALA A 152 -3.74 -7.41 -23.61
N VAL A 153 -4.37 -7.88 -22.53
CA VAL A 153 -4.04 -9.18 -21.89
C VAL A 153 -5.08 -10.26 -22.20
N HIS A 154 -6.36 -9.90 -22.33
CA HIS A 154 -7.46 -10.84 -22.56
C HIS A 154 -8.12 -10.68 -23.93
N GLY A 155 -7.76 -9.65 -24.70
CA GLY A 155 -8.29 -9.44 -26.04
C GLY A 155 -7.66 -10.38 -27.08
N PRO A 156 -8.28 -10.49 -28.26
CA PRO A 156 -7.76 -11.30 -29.37
C PRO A 156 -6.52 -10.69 -30.04
N GLU A 157 -6.35 -9.36 -29.92
CA GLU A 157 -5.26 -8.61 -30.54
C GLU A 157 -4.01 -8.63 -29.66
N ARG A 158 -2.85 -8.93 -30.25
CA ARG A 158 -1.57 -8.93 -29.55
C ARG A 158 -0.75 -7.69 -29.92
N VAL A 159 -0.27 -6.97 -28.91
CA VAL A 159 0.68 -5.88 -29.10
C VAL A 159 2.08 -6.47 -29.26
N MET A 160 2.59 -6.46 -30.50
CA MET A 160 3.83 -7.17 -30.88
C MET A 160 5.14 -6.42 -30.60
N PRO A 161 5.27 -5.10 -30.81
CA PRO A 161 6.54 -4.44 -30.56
C PRO A 161 6.82 -4.35 -29.05
N GLY A 162 7.88 -5.01 -28.58
CA GLY A 162 8.31 -4.91 -27.17
C GLY A 162 8.53 -3.46 -26.72
N ARG A 163 9.05 -2.60 -27.61
CA ARG A 163 9.20 -1.15 -27.34
C ARG A 163 7.89 -0.46 -26.98
N VAL A 164 6.77 -0.84 -27.60
CA VAL A 164 5.45 -0.27 -27.30
C VAL A 164 5.00 -0.74 -25.93
N ARG A 165 5.18 -2.03 -25.63
CA ARG A 165 4.87 -2.58 -24.30
C ARG A 165 5.67 -1.90 -23.20
N SER A 166 6.97 -1.70 -23.41
CA SER A 166 7.84 -0.98 -22.48
C SER A 166 7.40 0.48 -22.29
N ALA A 167 7.05 1.20 -23.36
CA ALA A 167 6.59 2.59 -23.26
C ALA A 167 5.28 2.71 -22.46
N VAL A 168 4.31 1.84 -22.74
CA VAL A 168 3.03 1.77 -22.04
C VAL A 168 3.23 1.42 -20.56
N ALA A 169 4.06 0.40 -20.27
CA ALA A 169 4.34 -0.01 -18.89
C ALA A 169 5.08 1.07 -18.10
N ARG A 170 6.04 1.78 -18.74
CA ARG A 170 6.75 2.92 -18.13
C ARG A 170 5.79 4.04 -17.76
N ARG A 171 4.97 4.46 -18.72
CA ARG A 171 3.97 5.50 -18.50
C ARG A 171 3.01 5.12 -17.37
N LEU A 172 2.48 3.90 -17.40
CA LEU A 172 1.56 3.42 -16.35
C LEU A 172 2.23 3.38 -14.97
N LEU A 173 3.50 2.95 -14.88
CA LEU A 173 4.26 2.99 -13.64
C LEU A 173 4.42 4.43 -13.13
N GLU A 174 4.87 5.36 -13.98
CA GLU A 174 5.04 6.77 -13.63
C GLU A 174 3.74 7.40 -13.11
N GLU A 175 2.63 7.20 -13.82
CA GLU A 175 1.32 7.67 -13.37
C GLU A 175 0.89 7.02 -12.05
N THR A 176 1.18 5.72 -11.86
CA THR A 176 0.90 5.02 -10.59
C THR A 176 1.65 5.65 -9.42
N LEU A 177 2.92 6.01 -9.61
CA LEU A 177 3.79 6.57 -8.56
C LEU A 177 3.32 7.94 -8.07
N VAL A 178 2.55 8.67 -8.88
CA VAL A 178 2.06 10.02 -8.55
C VAL A 178 0.54 10.08 -8.38
N SER A 179 -0.15 8.94 -8.45
CA SER A 179 -1.57 8.80 -8.14
C SER A 179 -1.81 8.56 -6.64
N ASP A 180 -3.04 8.81 -6.20
CA ASP A 180 -3.52 8.44 -4.86
C ASP A 180 -4.95 7.87 -4.90
N GLY A 181 -5.38 7.24 -3.81
CA GLY A 181 -6.74 6.74 -3.62
C GLY A 181 -7.20 5.77 -4.71
N THR A 182 -8.41 5.98 -5.22
CA THR A 182 -8.99 5.13 -6.27
C THR A 182 -8.22 5.20 -7.59
N ALA A 183 -7.69 6.37 -7.96
CA ALA A 183 -6.87 6.54 -9.16
C ALA A 183 -5.60 5.67 -9.06
N TRP A 184 -4.96 5.64 -7.89
CA TRP A 184 -3.83 4.76 -7.61
C TRP A 184 -4.22 3.28 -7.69
N MET A 185 -5.29 2.86 -7.00
CA MET A 185 -5.71 1.45 -6.96
C MET A 185 -6.00 0.89 -8.36
N ARG A 186 -6.61 1.70 -9.23
CA ARG A 186 -6.93 1.29 -10.62
C ARG A 186 -5.69 1.14 -11.49
N ARG A 187 -4.73 2.07 -11.39
CA ARG A 187 -3.46 1.99 -12.13
C ARG A 187 -2.57 0.86 -11.59
N PHE A 188 -2.55 0.67 -10.27
CA PHE A 188 -1.88 -0.46 -9.63
C PHE A 188 -2.45 -1.81 -10.10
N GLU A 189 -3.77 -1.95 -10.19
CA GLU A 189 -4.43 -3.14 -10.73
C GLU A 189 -4.09 -3.34 -12.23
N ALA A 190 -4.13 -2.29 -13.04
CA ALA A 190 -3.76 -2.35 -14.45
C ALA A 190 -2.29 -2.78 -14.63
N LEU A 191 -1.36 -2.20 -13.86
CA LEU A 191 0.06 -2.56 -13.89
C LEU A 191 0.26 -4.01 -13.43
N GLY A 192 -0.41 -4.42 -12.36
CA GLY A 192 -0.40 -5.78 -11.87
C GLY A 192 -0.92 -6.80 -12.89
N ARG A 193 -1.87 -6.41 -13.74
CA ARG A 193 -2.36 -7.24 -14.85
C ARG A 193 -1.30 -7.43 -15.93
N LEU A 194 -0.63 -6.36 -16.34
CA LEU A 194 0.48 -6.43 -17.30
C LEU A 194 1.66 -7.26 -16.77
N LEU A 195 2.02 -7.09 -15.49
CA LEU A 195 3.12 -7.83 -14.86
C LEU A 195 2.85 -9.33 -14.76
N ALA A 196 1.58 -9.72 -14.55
CA ALA A 196 1.17 -11.11 -14.41
C ALA A 196 0.99 -11.83 -15.76
N ASP A 197 0.88 -11.09 -16.86
CA ASP A 197 0.68 -11.64 -18.20
C ASP A 197 2.02 -12.14 -18.80
N PRO A 198 2.07 -13.34 -19.44
CA PRO A 198 3.30 -13.84 -20.06
C PRO A 198 3.81 -13.00 -21.24
N GLY A 199 2.93 -12.31 -21.97
CA GLY A 199 3.29 -11.48 -23.12
C GLY A 199 3.79 -10.09 -22.73
N TRP A 200 3.26 -9.49 -21.67
CA TRP A 200 3.63 -8.16 -21.18
C TRP A 200 4.61 -8.17 -20.01
N GLY A 201 4.64 -9.26 -19.25
CA GLY A 201 5.42 -9.43 -18.03
C GLY A 201 6.91 -9.12 -18.17
N PRO A 202 7.61 -9.60 -19.23
CA PRO A 202 9.03 -9.30 -19.42
C PRO A 202 9.32 -7.80 -19.51
N GLU A 203 8.60 -7.07 -20.36
CA GLU A 203 8.82 -5.63 -20.53
C GLU A 203 8.38 -4.82 -19.30
N ALA A 204 7.25 -5.17 -18.68
CA ALA A 204 6.80 -4.51 -17.47
C ALA A 204 7.78 -4.73 -16.30
N ALA A 205 8.31 -5.95 -16.15
CA ALA A 205 9.33 -6.23 -15.14
C ALA A 205 10.64 -5.50 -15.43
N ALA A 206 11.07 -5.42 -16.69
CA ALA A 206 12.27 -4.68 -17.09
C ALA A 206 12.14 -3.18 -16.77
N VAL A 207 10.96 -2.58 -17.01
CA VAL A 207 10.67 -1.19 -16.63
C VAL A 207 10.78 -0.97 -15.13
N CYS A 208 10.12 -1.80 -14.32
CA CYS A 208 10.18 -1.69 -12.86
C CYS A 208 11.61 -1.88 -12.32
N SER A 209 12.36 -2.85 -12.86
CA SER A 209 13.77 -3.07 -12.52
C SER A 209 14.64 -1.87 -12.86
N GLY A 210 14.49 -1.32 -14.08
CA GLY A 210 15.27 -0.18 -14.54
C GLY A 210 15.03 1.10 -13.73
N VAL A 211 13.83 1.28 -13.18
CA VAL A 211 13.56 2.35 -12.18
C VAL A 211 14.27 2.05 -10.87
N GLY A 212 14.21 0.80 -10.38
CA GLY A 212 14.88 0.37 -9.14
C GLY A 212 16.39 0.56 -9.13
N GLU A 213 17.02 0.70 -10.30
CA GLU A 213 18.46 0.93 -10.46
C GLU A 213 18.86 2.42 -10.46
N GLN A 214 17.91 3.35 -10.34
CA GLN A 214 18.17 4.80 -10.41
C GLN A 214 18.25 5.42 -9.01
N PRO A 215 19.44 5.75 -8.48
CA PRO A 215 19.60 6.16 -7.07
C PRO A 215 18.79 7.41 -6.67
N GLY A 216 18.60 8.32 -7.63
CA GLY A 216 17.86 9.57 -7.47
C GLY A 216 16.34 9.48 -7.70
N HIS A 217 15.82 8.31 -8.10
CA HIS A 217 14.39 8.16 -8.35
C HIS A 217 13.61 8.13 -7.02
N VAL A 218 12.44 8.77 -6.99
CA VAL A 218 11.67 8.92 -5.74
C VAL A 218 10.69 7.77 -5.47
N GLY A 219 10.29 7.04 -6.51
CA GLY A 219 9.37 5.89 -6.43
C GLY A 219 10.03 4.51 -6.38
N LEU A 220 11.21 4.39 -5.76
CA LEU A 220 12.01 3.16 -5.77
C LEU A 220 11.35 2.01 -5.01
N ILE A 221 10.74 2.31 -3.86
CA ILE A 221 10.07 1.29 -3.04
C ILE A 221 8.98 0.64 -3.88
N GLU A 222 8.07 1.43 -4.44
CA GLU A 222 6.92 0.97 -5.21
C GLU A 222 7.34 0.24 -6.48
N ALA A 223 8.34 0.73 -7.22
CA ALA A 223 8.81 0.10 -8.45
C ALA A 223 9.41 -1.31 -8.19
N VAL A 224 10.31 -1.42 -7.20
CA VAL A 224 10.90 -2.73 -6.84
C VAL A 224 9.85 -3.64 -6.21
N CYS A 225 8.97 -3.09 -5.37
CA CYS A 225 7.89 -3.81 -4.73
C CYS A 225 6.95 -4.43 -5.78
N ALA A 226 6.56 -3.69 -6.82
CA ALA A 226 5.66 -4.15 -7.89
C ALA A 226 6.16 -5.39 -8.63
N LEU A 227 7.48 -5.62 -8.69
CA LEU A 227 8.05 -6.81 -9.32
C LEU A 227 7.48 -8.10 -8.75
N ASP A 228 6.99 -8.12 -7.50
CA ASP A 228 6.35 -9.28 -6.90
C ASP A 228 5.18 -9.84 -7.73
N GLY A 229 4.47 -8.95 -8.44
CA GLY A 229 3.32 -9.24 -9.29
C GLY A 229 3.64 -10.10 -10.51
N SER A 230 4.90 -10.14 -10.92
CA SER A 230 5.32 -10.93 -12.08
C SER A 230 5.85 -12.31 -11.69
N PRO A 231 5.39 -13.40 -12.33
CA PRO A 231 6.00 -14.72 -12.22
C PRO A 231 7.27 -14.87 -13.09
N HIS A 232 7.59 -13.88 -13.94
CA HIS A 232 8.75 -13.96 -14.82
C HIS A 232 10.07 -14.10 -14.02
N PRO A 233 10.98 -15.02 -14.39
CA PRO A 233 12.23 -15.25 -13.64
C PRO A 233 13.06 -13.98 -13.42
N ASP A 234 13.09 -13.09 -14.40
CA ASP A 234 13.85 -11.83 -14.37
C ASP A 234 13.37 -10.91 -13.24
N ALA A 235 12.07 -10.90 -12.94
CA ALA A 235 11.53 -10.15 -11.81
C ALA A 235 12.07 -10.69 -10.47
N GLY A 236 12.20 -12.01 -10.35
CA GLY A 236 12.82 -12.65 -9.18
C GLY A 236 14.31 -12.29 -9.05
N ARG A 237 15.05 -12.32 -10.17
CA ARG A 237 16.47 -11.93 -10.20
C ARG A 237 16.69 -10.46 -9.85
N ALA A 238 15.86 -9.57 -10.40
CA ALA A 238 15.94 -8.14 -10.12
C ALA A 238 15.69 -7.83 -8.63
N VAL A 239 14.68 -8.46 -8.03
CA VAL A 239 14.38 -8.33 -6.59
C VAL A 239 15.54 -8.86 -5.74
N LEU A 240 16.10 -10.03 -6.06
CA LEU A 240 17.22 -10.60 -5.29
C LEU A 240 18.47 -9.74 -5.37
N ARG A 241 18.78 -9.18 -6.54
CA ARG A 241 19.91 -8.25 -6.68
C ARG A 241 19.73 -7.04 -5.77
N GLN A 242 18.55 -6.41 -5.75
CA GLN A 242 18.28 -5.28 -4.86
C GLN A 242 18.26 -5.67 -3.38
N LEU A 243 18.00 -6.94 -3.06
CA LEU A 243 18.09 -7.44 -1.69
C LEU A 243 19.56 -7.63 -1.24
N THR A 244 20.43 -8.15 -2.11
CA THR A 244 21.82 -8.47 -1.79
C THR A 244 22.78 -7.29 -1.97
N ASP A 245 22.52 -6.44 -2.97
CA ASP A 245 23.31 -5.27 -3.34
C ASP A 245 22.34 -4.12 -3.70
N PRO A 246 21.71 -3.51 -2.68
CA PRO A 246 20.68 -2.49 -2.89
C PRO A 246 21.27 -1.21 -3.50
N THR A 247 20.61 -0.66 -4.52
CA THR A 247 20.94 0.67 -5.06
C THR A 247 20.90 1.75 -3.98
N ASN A 248 19.94 1.63 -3.05
CA ASN A 248 19.87 2.40 -1.80
C ASN A 248 18.91 1.69 -0.82
N GLN A 249 18.79 2.24 0.39
CA GLN A 249 17.93 1.69 1.43
C GLN A 249 16.45 1.54 1.00
N ASP A 250 15.93 2.44 0.16
CA ASP A 250 14.55 2.38 -0.34
C ASP A 250 14.36 1.18 -1.28
N SER A 251 15.32 0.96 -2.18
CA SER A 251 15.30 -0.19 -3.10
C SER A 251 15.45 -1.51 -2.35
N GLY A 252 16.34 -1.56 -1.34
CA GLY A 252 16.48 -2.72 -0.46
C GLY A 252 15.21 -3.01 0.36
N TYR A 253 14.56 -1.97 0.87
CA TYR A 253 13.27 -2.13 1.56
C TYR A 253 12.16 -2.63 0.63
N GLY A 254 12.05 -2.05 -0.58
CA GLY A 254 11.14 -2.54 -1.62
C GLY A 254 11.40 -4.00 -1.99
N ALA A 255 12.67 -4.41 -2.06
CA ALA A 255 13.07 -5.79 -2.33
C ALA A 255 12.63 -6.75 -1.23
N LEU A 256 12.78 -6.38 0.05
CA LEU A 256 12.29 -7.19 1.19
C LEU A 256 10.77 -7.42 1.11
N LEU A 257 9.99 -6.36 0.84
CA LEU A 257 8.54 -6.47 0.67
C LEU A 257 8.18 -7.39 -0.51
N ALA A 258 8.86 -7.22 -1.65
CA ALA A 258 8.65 -8.07 -2.83
C ALA A 258 9.02 -9.54 -2.54
N CYS A 259 10.10 -9.78 -1.80
CA CYS A 259 10.55 -11.12 -1.44
C CYS A 259 9.50 -11.86 -0.61
N ALA A 260 8.94 -11.22 0.42
CA ALA A 260 7.88 -11.82 1.23
C ALA A 260 6.72 -12.29 0.33
N ARG A 261 6.25 -11.45 -0.59
CA ARG A 261 5.13 -11.82 -1.48
C ARG A 261 5.50 -12.91 -2.50
N LYS A 262 6.70 -12.84 -3.08
CA LYS A 262 7.21 -13.87 -4.01
C LYS A 262 7.41 -15.23 -3.34
N THR A 263 7.84 -15.25 -2.08
CA THR A 263 7.94 -16.47 -1.26
C THR A 263 6.56 -17.10 -1.07
N ARG A 264 5.53 -16.32 -0.67
CA ARG A 264 4.15 -16.84 -0.54
C ARG A 264 3.62 -17.42 -1.85
N ARG A 265 3.98 -16.81 -2.99
CA ARG A 265 3.59 -17.27 -4.33
C ARG A 265 4.49 -18.39 -4.88
N ARG A 266 5.53 -18.82 -4.15
CA ARG A 266 6.50 -19.83 -4.57
C ARG A 266 7.22 -19.48 -5.87
N HIS A 267 7.53 -18.20 -6.06
CA HIS A 267 8.28 -17.70 -7.23
C HIS A 267 9.80 -17.86 -7.09
N PHE A 268 10.29 -18.37 -5.95
CA PHE A 268 11.70 -18.60 -5.71
C PHE A 268 12.03 -20.08 -5.67
N ASP A 269 13.16 -20.45 -6.27
CA ASP A 269 13.72 -21.78 -6.16
C ASP A 269 14.40 -21.99 -4.78
N THR A 270 14.92 -23.20 -4.55
CA THR A 270 15.58 -23.56 -3.28
C THR A 270 16.86 -22.75 -3.01
N ARG A 271 17.64 -22.41 -4.04
CA ARG A 271 18.87 -21.62 -3.88
C ARG A 271 18.53 -20.19 -3.49
N GLN A 272 17.58 -19.59 -4.20
CA GLN A 272 17.08 -18.25 -3.91
C GLN A 272 16.49 -18.19 -2.50
N THR A 273 15.70 -19.19 -2.11
CA THR A 273 15.14 -19.31 -0.75
C THR A 273 16.23 -19.32 0.32
N ARG A 274 17.35 -20.01 0.09
CA ARG A 274 18.49 -19.99 1.02
C ARG A 274 19.09 -18.59 1.16
N THR A 275 19.30 -17.88 0.05
CA THR A 275 19.78 -16.49 0.05
C THR A 275 18.84 -15.57 0.84
N LEU A 276 17.52 -15.76 0.73
CA LEU A 276 16.55 -14.98 1.51
C LEU A 276 16.71 -15.20 3.02
N VAL A 277 16.91 -16.46 3.45
CA VAL A 277 17.16 -16.78 4.87
C VAL A 277 18.43 -16.10 5.35
N GLU A 278 19.53 -16.21 4.59
CA GLU A 278 20.82 -15.62 4.96
C GLU A 278 20.75 -14.10 5.10
N VAL A 279 20.16 -13.40 4.12
CA VAL A 279 20.04 -11.94 4.17
C VAL A 279 19.11 -11.49 5.30
N ALA A 280 17.95 -12.11 5.45
CA ALA A 280 17.00 -11.69 6.48
C ALA A 280 17.50 -12.00 7.90
N ASP A 281 18.21 -13.13 8.11
CA ASP A 281 18.89 -13.43 9.38
C ASP A 281 20.00 -12.39 9.64
N ALA A 282 20.81 -12.06 8.64
CA ALA A 282 21.84 -11.04 8.78
C ALA A 282 21.26 -9.66 9.14
N LEU A 283 20.14 -9.25 8.54
CA LEU A 283 19.49 -7.97 8.85
C LEU A 283 18.95 -7.88 10.29
N LEU A 284 18.55 -9.00 10.88
CA LEU A 284 18.04 -9.04 12.26
C LEU A 284 19.13 -9.28 13.31
N THR A 285 20.20 -9.97 12.93
CA THR A 285 21.29 -10.37 13.83
C THR A 285 22.52 -9.48 13.74
N SER A 286 22.65 -8.65 12.69
CA SER A 286 23.68 -7.61 12.64
C SER A 286 23.32 -6.45 13.57
N ARG A 287 24.35 -5.77 14.09
CA ARG A 287 24.13 -4.49 14.76
C ARG A 287 23.51 -3.54 13.72
N PRO A 288 22.40 -2.83 14.04
CA PRO A 288 21.79 -1.91 13.10
C PRO A 288 22.86 -0.96 12.57
N GLY A 289 22.96 -0.92 11.24
CA GLY A 289 23.80 0.07 10.59
C GLY A 289 23.31 1.47 10.94
N PRO A 290 24.19 2.47 10.84
CA PRO A 290 23.76 3.84 11.02
C PRO A 290 22.68 4.21 9.97
N GLY A 291 21.57 4.82 10.40
CA GLY A 291 20.41 5.12 9.55
C GLY A 291 19.53 3.91 9.17
N ALA A 292 19.61 2.80 9.89
CA ALA A 292 18.74 1.65 9.67
C ALA A 292 17.27 1.96 10.03
N LYS A 293 16.37 1.83 9.05
CA LYS A 293 14.92 2.06 9.25
C LYS A 293 14.31 0.91 10.06
N PRO A 294 13.52 1.17 11.12
CA PRO A 294 12.80 0.12 11.87
C PRO A 294 11.97 -0.81 10.96
N ALA A 295 11.35 -0.24 9.92
CA ALA A 295 10.58 -0.97 8.93
C ALA A 295 11.38 -2.07 8.18
N VAL A 296 12.70 -1.92 8.02
CA VAL A 296 13.57 -2.94 7.40
C VAL A 296 13.65 -4.18 8.28
N ALA A 297 13.82 -4.00 9.60
CA ALA A 297 13.82 -5.10 10.55
C ALA A 297 12.44 -5.79 10.61
N GLU A 298 11.36 -5.01 10.58
CA GLU A 298 9.99 -5.56 10.50
C GLU A 298 9.79 -6.42 9.25
N ALA A 299 10.19 -5.92 8.08
CA ALA A 299 10.06 -6.66 6.82
C ALA A 299 10.93 -7.92 6.77
N ALA A 300 12.16 -7.87 7.32
CA ALA A 300 13.03 -9.03 7.46
C ALA A 300 12.41 -10.09 8.40
N ALA A 301 11.84 -9.67 9.54
CA ALA A 301 11.14 -10.56 10.47
C ALA A 301 9.93 -11.24 9.81
N VAL A 302 9.13 -10.49 9.04
CA VAL A 302 8.02 -11.04 8.24
C VAL A 302 8.52 -12.07 7.22
N LEU A 303 9.60 -11.77 6.50
CA LEU A 303 10.15 -12.67 5.50
C LEU A 303 10.62 -13.97 6.13
N LEU A 304 11.40 -13.91 7.22
CA LEU A 304 11.85 -15.11 7.94
C LEU A 304 10.69 -15.95 8.47
N HIS A 305 9.63 -15.31 8.97
CA HIS A 305 8.45 -16.00 9.45
C HIS A 305 7.74 -16.83 8.35
N GLN A 306 7.92 -16.47 7.06
CA GLN A 306 7.33 -17.17 5.92
C GLN A 306 8.25 -18.24 5.32
N LEU A 307 9.52 -18.28 5.72
CA LEU A 307 10.52 -19.19 5.16
C LEU A 307 10.58 -20.51 5.94
N PRO A 308 10.96 -21.62 5.30
CA PRO A 308 11.08 -22.91 5.96
C PRO A 308 12.34 -22.92 6.85
N LEU A 309 12.20 -22.55 8.12
CA LEU A 309 13.30 -22.56 9.10
C LEU A 309 13.34 -23.88 9.90
N THR A 310 14.54 -24.30 10.29
CA THR A 310 14.70 -25.41 11.25
C THR A 310 14.34 -24.93 12.67
N ARG A 311 13.88 -25.83 13.54
CA ARG A 311 13.56 -25.50 14.94
C ARG A 311 14.73 -24.82 15.67
N THR A 312 15.95 -25.31 15.46
CA THR A 312 17.18 -24.75 16.06
C THR A 312 17.46 -23.33 15.56
N HIS A 313 17.29 -23.09 14.26
CA HIS A 313 17.43 -21.74 13.70
C HIS A 313 16.40 -20.80 14.31
N PHE A 314 15.14 -21.21 14.35
CA PHE A 314 14.06 -20.41 14.92
C PHE A 314 14.29 -20.05 16.40
N ALA A 315 14.75 -21.01 17.21
CA ALA A 315 15.07 -20.76 18.63
C ALA A 315 16.22 -19.73 18.79
N ARG A 316 17.29 -19.86 18.01
CA ARG A 316 18.42 -18.91 18.01
C ARG A 316 17.98 -17.51 17.58
N LEU A 317 17.12 -17.42 16.56
CA LEU A 317 16.58 -16.17 16.07
C LEU A 317 15.77 -15.47 17.16
N LEU A 318 14.86 -16.19 17.82
CA LEU A 318 14.05 -15.65 18.91
C LEU A 318 14.88 -15.10 20.06
N ASP A 319 15.91 -15.83 20.47
CA ASP A 319 16.82 -15.39 21.53
C ASP A 319 17.64 -14.16 21.13
N THR A 320 18.04 -14.05 19.86
CA THR A 320 18.81 -12.90 19.36
C THR A 320 17.95 -11.66 19.17
N VAL A 321 16.78 -11.82 18.54
CA VAL A 321 15.83 -10.73 18.28
C VAL A 321 15.19 -10.23 19.57
N GLY A 322 14.86 -11.14 20.49
CA GLY A 322 14.19 -10.82 21.75
C GLY A 322 15.01 -9.95 22.71
N ARG A 323 16.32 -9.81 22.46
CA ARG A 323 17.23 -8.93 23.21
C ARG A 323 17.41 -7.55 22.58
N ARG A 324 16.92 -7.32 21.36
CA ARG A 324 17.29 -6.15 20.55
C ARG A 324 16.11 -5.34 20.00
N ASN A 325 14.99 -5.99 19.69
CA ASN A 325 13.86 -5.31 19.06
C ASN A 325 12.53 -6.00 19.42
N ASP A 326 11.75 -5.34 20.29
CA ASP A 326 10.47 -5.85 20.79
C ASP A 326 9.43 -6.03 19.68
N THR A 327 9.41 -5.13 18.68
CA THR A 327 8.49 -5.24 17.53
C THR A 327 8.87 -6.43 16.66
N ALA A 328 10.14 -6.59 16.30
CA ALA A 328 10.59 -7.77 15.55
C ALA A 328 10.33 -9.06 16.33
N ARG A 329 10.50 -9.05 17.66
CA ARG A 329 10.15 -10.18 18.53
C ARG A 329 8.66 -10.49 18.46
N ALA A 330 7.79 -9.47 18.56
CA ALA A 330 6.34 -9.64 18.45
C ALA A 330 5.94 -10.22 17.07
N ILE A 331 6.58 -9.79 15.98
CA ILE A 331 6.35 -10.32 14.64
C ILE A 331 6.74 -11.79 14.56
N VAL A 332 7.92 -12.16 15.07
CA VAL A 332 8.38 -13.55 15.03
C VAL A 332 7.50 -14.46 15.89
N LEU A 333 7.08 -14.01 17.08
CA LEU A 333 6.28 -14.80 18.02
C LEU A 333 4.79 -14.88 17.64
N HIS A 334 4.19 -13.76 17.26
CA HIS A 334 2.75 -13.60 17.13
C HIS A 334 2.29 -13.32 15.70
N GLY A 335 3.22 -13.02 14.78
CA GLY A 335 2.86 -12.56 13.45
C GLY A 335 2.21 -11.17 13.45
N SER A 336 2.49 -10.34 14.47
CA SER A 336 1.88 -9.03 14.68
C SER A 336 2.91 -7.99 15.12
N LEU A 337 2.67 -6.70 14.83
CA LEU A 337 3.50 -5.58 15.32
C LEU A 337 3.42 -5.40 16.83
N ALA A 338 2.39 -5.95 17.47
CA ALA A 338 2.12 -5.80 18.89
C ALA A 338 1.80 -7.15 19.54
N ASP A 339 2.02 -7.23 20.85
CA ASP A 339 1.48 -8.31 21.66
C ASP A 339 -0.06 -8.35 21.57
N PRO A 340 -0.70 -9.53 21.45
CA PRO A 340 -2.15 -9.65 21.29
C PRO A 340 -2.98 -8.98 22.40
N ALA A 341 -2.51 -8.97 23.64
CA ALA A 341 -3.23 -8.32 24.74
C ALA A 341 -3.16 -6.79 24.60
N ALA A 342 -1.99 -6.25 24.24
CA ALA A 342 -1.82 -4.82 23.98
C ALA A 342 -2.63 -4.36 22.76
N ALA A 343 -2.64 -5.15 21.68
CA ALA A 343 -3.42 -4.91 20.47
C ALA A 343 -4.92 -4.85 20.77
N SER A 344 -5.43 -5.82 21.55
CA SER A 344 -6.84 -5.89 21.96
C SER A 344 -7.29 -4.65 22.74
N VAL A 345 -6.45 -4.13 23.64
CA VAL A 345 -6.74 -2.88 24.37
C VAL A 345 -6.80 -1.68 23.42
N GLY A 346 -5.87 -1.58 22.45
CA GLY A 346 -5.88 -0.54 21.43
C GLY A 346 -7.16 -0.55 20.58
N ILE A 347 -7.53 -1.72 20.07
CA ILE A 347 -8.74 -1.92 19.26
C ILE A 347 -9.99 -1.65 20.08
N GLY A 348 -10.06 -2.12 21.32
CA GLY A 348 -11.18 -1.88 22.23
C GLY A 348 -11.47 -0.40 22.43
N ARG A 349 -10.43 0.44 22.54
CA ARG A 349 -10.57 1.91 22.65
C ARG A 349 -11.08 2.58 21.37
N ILE A 350 -10.75 2.03 20.21
CA ILE A 350 -11.28 2.53 18.92
C ILE A 350 -12.73 2.10 18.79
N LEU A 351 -13.02 0.80 18.97
CA LEU A 351 -14.37 0.25 18.89
C LEU A 351 -15.33 0.90 19.89
N SER A 352 -14.89 1.21 21.12
CA SER A 352 -15.73 1.89 22.11
C SER A 352 -16.24 3.25 21.65
N ARG A 353 -15.57 3.89 20.69
CA ARG A 353 -16.03 5.16 20.08
C ARG A 353 -16.97 4.96 18.90
N LEU A 354 -17.07 3.75 18.38
CA LEU A 354 -17.84 3.40 17.17
C LEU A 354 -19.12 2.59 17.49
N THR A 355 -19.38 2.26 18.76
CA THR A 355 -20.39 1.28 19.18
C THR A 355 -21.81 1.59 18.69
N ALA A 356 -22.18 2.87 18.57
CA ALA A 356 -23.49 3.27 18.06
C ALA A 356 -23.64 3.10 16.54
N GLU A 357 -22.53 3.06 15.81
CA GLU A 357 -22.51 3.11 14.34
C GLU A 357 -22.37 1.74 13.69
N VAL A 358 -21.79 0.76 14.40
CA VAL A 358 -21.45 -0.55 13.84
C VAL A 358 -22.57 -1.58 14.06
N PRO A 359 -23.20 -2.13 13.01
CA PRO A 359 -24.17 -3.21 13.15
C PRO A 359 -23.54 -4.44 13.83
N ALA A 360 -24.18 -4.95 14.88
CA ALA A 360 -23.66 -6.06 15.70
C ALA A 360 -23.24 -7.29 14.89
N GLN A 361 -23.94 -7.59 13.79
CA GLN A 361 -23.61 -8.76 12.95
C GLN A 361 -22.32 -8.59 12.11
N THR A 362 -21.74 -7.38 12.08
CA THR A 362 -20.50 -7.06 11.36
C THR A 362 -19.32 -6.81 12.29
N ALA A 363 -19.57 -6.63 13.58
CA ALA A 363 -18.56 -6.28 14.59
C ALA A 363 -17.40 -7.28 14.71
N PRO A 364 -17.59 -8.62 14.66
CA PRO A 364 -16.48 -9.56 14.74
C PRO A 364 -15.48 -9.43 13.59
N VAL A 365 -15.98 -9.31 12.35
CA VAL A 365 -15.12 -9.13 11.17
C VAL A 365 -14.48 -7.74 11.19
N PHE A 366 -15.22 -6.71 11.60
CA PHE A 366 -14.69 -5.36 11.70
C PHE A 366 -13.56 -5.24 12.73
N SER A 367 -13.66 -5.92 13.87
CA SER A 367 -12.57 -5.99 14.85
C SER A 367 -11.29 -6.58 14.26
N GLY A 368 -11.41 -7.69 13.50
CA GLY A 368 -10.27 -8.27 12.79
C GLY A 368 -9.68 -7.35 11.71
N ILE A 369 -10.53 -6.59 11.01
CA ILE A 369 -10.10 -5.57 10.04
C ILE A 369 -9.35 -4.42 10.75
N LEU A 370 -9.78 -3.98 11.94
CA LEU A 370 -9.05 -2.96 12.70
C LEU A 370 -7.72 -3.48 13.24
N ASP A 371 -7.64 -4.75 13.61
CA ASP A 371 -6.37 -5.39 13.95
C ASP A 371 -5.43 -5.45 12.74
N ASP A 372 -5.95 -5.87 11.58
CA ASP A 372 -5.20 -5.90 10.32
C ASP A 372 -4.71 -4.50 9.92
N LEU A 373 -5.51 -3.46 10.17
CA LEU A 373 -5.18 -2.06 9.88
C LEU A 373 -4.02 -1.54 10.74
N LEU A 374 -4.00 -1.86 12.03
CA LEU A 374 -3.10 -1.24 13.00
C LEU A 374 -1.90 -2.11 13.37
N HIS A 375 -2.04 -3.42 13.35
CA HIS A 375 -1.05 -4.33 13.92
C HIS A 375 -0.54 -5.38 12.94
N HIS A 376 -1.12 -5.51 11.74
CA HIS A 376 -0.57 -6.44 10.75
C HIS A 376 0.88 -6.04 10.41
N PRO A 377 1.84 -6.97 10.38
CA PRO A 377 3.27 -6.62 10.26
C PRO A 377 3.67 -6.20 8.84
N VAL A 378 2.93 -6.64 7.83
CA VAL A 378 3.12 -6.20 6.44
C VAL A 378 2.45 -4.83 6.22
N ALA A 379 3.25 -3.83 5.85
CA ALA A 379 2.79 -2.46 5.58
C ALA A 379 1.70 -2.39 4.49
N ASP A 380 1.82 -3.18 3.43
CA ASP A 380 0.80 -3.24 2.36
C ASP A 380 -0.56 -3.72 2.87
N VAL A 381 -0.58 -4.71 3.79
CA VAL A 381 -1.85 -5.19 4.34
C VAL A 381 -2.50 -4.06 5.14
N ARG A 382 -1.74 -3.35 5.98
CA ARG A 382 -2.26 -2.17 6.68
C ARG A 382 -2.80 -1.12 5.70
N LEU A 383 -2.06 -0.82 4.64
CA LEU A 383 -2.46 0.13 3.59
C LEU A 383 -3.77 -0.28 2.90
N TYR A 384 -3.88 -1.53 2.43
CA TYR A 384 -5.05 -1.99 1.68
C TYR A 384 -6.26 -2.19 2.58
N THR A 385 -6.04 -2.58 3.84
CA THR A 385 -7.08 -2.59 4.86
C THR A 385 -7.56 -1.17 5.16
N ALA A 386 -6.67 -0.18 5.20
CA ALA A 386 -7.07 1.23 5.34
C ALA A 386 -7.91 1.70 4.15
N MET A 387 -7.57 1.29 2.91
CA MET A 387 -8.37 1.58 1.71
C MET A 387 -9.75 0.92 1.77
N LEU A 388 -9.83 -0.32 2.27
CA LEU A 388 -11.09 -1.03 2.50
C LEU A 388 -11.96 -0.32 3.54
N VAL A 389 -11.38 0.10 4.67
CA VAL A 389 -12.09 0.82 5.73
C VAL A 389 -12.54 2.19 5.23
N ARG A 390 -11.70 2.92 4.48
CA ARG A 390 -12.07 4.19 3.82
C ARG A 390 -13.28 4.02 2.91
N ALA A 391 -13.33 2.92 2.17
CA ALA A 391 -14.42 2.60 1.27
C ALA A 391 -15.70 2.18 2.01
N SER A 392 -15.64 1.86 3.31
CA SER A 392 -16.80 1.49 4.12
C SER A 392 -17.54 2.72 4.66
N PRO A 393 -18.82 2.57 5.07
CA PRO A 393 -19.56 3.64 5.77
C PRO A 393 -18.90 4.13 7.07
N PHE A 394 -17.97 3.36 7.66
CA PHE A 394 -17.33 3.67 8.93
C PHE A 394 -16.01 4.44 8.78
N GLY A 395 -15.54 4.67 7.54
CA GLY A 395 -14.25 5.32 7.28
C GLY A 395 -14.03 6.63 8.06
N PRO A 396 -14.95 7.61 8.00
CA PRO A 396 -14.83 8.87 8.73
C PRO A 396 -14.75 8.68 10.25
N ALA A 397 -15.62 7.85 10.83
CA ALA A 397 -15.63 7.62 12.27
C ALA A 397 -14.36 6.91 12.77
N VAL A 398 -13.80 5.98 11.97
CA VAL A 398 -12.49 5.39 12.28
C VAL A 398 -11.38 6.44 12.22
N ALA A 399 -11.41 7.35 11.24
CA ALA A 399 -10.45 8.45 11.16
C ALA A 399 -10.51 9.34 12.41
N ASP A 400 -11.71 9.71 12.84
CA ASP A 400 -11.92 10.49 14.08
C ASP A 400 -11.43 9.76 15.32
N ALA A 401 -11.69 8.46 15.44
CA ALA A 401 -11.20 7.66 16.55
C ALA A 401 -9.66 7.58 16.57
N CYS A 402 -9.02 7.41 15.41
CA CYS A 402 -7.56 7.43 15.29
C CYS A 402 -6.96 8.79 15.66
N ALA A 403 -7.55 9.89 15.17
CA ALA A 403 -7.12 11.24 15.51
C ALA A 403 -7.30 11.53 17.02
N ALA A 404 -8.41 11.10 17.61
CA ALA A 404 -8.66 11.23 19.05
C ALA A 404 -7.63 10.47 19.91
N GLU A 405 -7.18 9.29 19.46
CA GLU A 405 -6.07 8.58 20.12
C GLU A 405 -4.75 9.33 20.00
N LEU A 406 -4.45 9.92 18.84
CA LEU A 406 -3.21 10.69 18.64
C LEU A 406 -3.16 12.00 19.43
N ARG A 407 -4.31 12.58 19.80
CA ARG A 407 -4.33 13.75 20.70
C ARG A 407 -3.88 13.42 22.14
N ARG A 408 -3.82 12.14 22.52
CA ARG A 408 -3.35 11.73 23.84
C ARG A 408 -1.82 11.73 23.89
N PRO A 409 -1.18 12.48 24.81
CA PRO A 409 0.28 12.50 24.93
C PRO A 409 0.91 11.10 25.12
N ALA A 410 0.23 10.22 25.87
CA ALA A 410 0.67 8.85 26.11
C ALA A 410 0.66 7.96 24.85
N THR A 411 -0.06 8.36 23.81
CA THR A 411 -0.07 7.70 22.50
C THR A 411 0.93 8.40 21.57
N ALA A 412 0.85 9.73 21.44
CA ALA A 412 1.69 10.52 20.53
C ALA A 412 3.19 10.42 20.79
N ARG A 413 3.60 10.15 22.04
CA ARG A 413 5.01 10.05 22.44
C ARG A 413 5.59 8.64 22.29
N VAL A 414 4.81 7.67 21.82
CA VAL A 414 5.21 6.27 21.74
C VAL A 414 5.12 5.79 20.29
N GLU A 415 6.27 5.60 19.65
CA GLU A 415 6.36 5.31 18.20
C GLU A 415 5.53 4.10 17.77
N HIS A 416 5.63 2.97 18.48
CA HIS A 416 4.88 1.75 18.17
C HIS A 416 3.34 1.90 18.30
N ARG A 417 2.85 2.99 18.92
CA ARG A 417 1.42 3.31 19.01
C ARG A 417 1.00 4.39 18.02
N ALA A 418 1.80 5.46 17.90
CA ALA A 418 1.47 6.60 17.07
C ALA A 418 1.65 6.32 15.58
N ILE A 419 2.73 5.63 15.18
CA ILE A 419 3.06 5.41 13.77
C ILE A 419 1.97 4.60 13.05
N PRO A 420 1.44 3.49 13.60
CA PRO A 420 0.33 2.78 12.96
C PRO A 420 -0.94 3.64 12.76
N LEU A 421 -1.27 4.48 13.74
CA LEU A 421 -2.41 5.41 13.64
C LEU A 421 -2.17 6.47 12.55
N LEU A 422 -0.95 7.00 12.44
CA LEU A 422 -0.57 7.94 11.38
C LEU A 422 -0.62 7.28 9.99
N HIS A 423 -0.18 6.02 9.87
CA HIS A 423 -0.30 5.26 8.63
C HIS A 423 -1.74 4.97 8.24
N ALA A 424 -2.63 4.73 9.20
CA ALA A 424 -4.06 4.60 8.96
C ALA A 424 -4.66 5.95 8.51
N LEU A 425 -4.38 7.03 9.24
CA LEU A 425 -4.85 8.38 8.92
C LEU A 425 -4.34 8.91 7.57
N ARG A 426 -3.17 8.47 7.10
CA ARG A 426 -2.70 8.76 5.74
C ARG A 426 -3.77 8.41 4.68
N VAL A 427 -4.54 7.35 4.90
CA VAL A 427 -5.55 6.88 3.95
C VAL A 427 -6.96 7.32 4.35
N LEU A 428 -7.27 7.24 5.65
CA LEU A 428 -8.59 7.51 6.21
C LEU A 428 -8.87 8.99 6.45
N GLY A 429 -7.83 9.78 6.71
CA GLY A 429 -7.94 11.15 7.17
C GLY A 429 -8.44 12.11 6.09
N GLY A 430 -9.40 12.94 6.50
CA GLY A 430 -9.92 14.07 5.74
C GLY A 430 -9.47 15.41 6.31
N PRO A 431 -10.07 16.51 5.82
CA PRO A 431 -9.83 17.86 6.33
C PRO A 431 -9.92 17.97 7.85
N GLU A 432 -10.83 17.23 8.48
CA GLU A 432 -11.13 17.28 9.92
C GLU A 432 -9.99 16.73 10.80
N GLN A 433 -9.20 15.78 10.29
CA GLN A 433 -8.06 15.21 11.03
C GLN A 433 -6.73 15.89 10.69
N ARG A 434 -6.71 16.73 9.65
CA ARG A 434 -5.48 17.36 9.12
C ARG A 434 -4.72 18.13 10.19
N ASP A 435 -5.40 18.96 10.98
CA ASP A 435 -4.76 19.78 12.02
C ASP A 435 -4.11 18.93 13.11
N THR A 436 -4.72 17.80 13.47
CA THR A 436 -4.17 16.88 14.47
C THR A 436 -2.84 16.29 13.98
N VAL A 437 -2.75 15.94 12.69
CA VAL A 437 -1.51 15.42 12.11
C VAL A 437 -0.49 16.53 11.86
N ALA A 438 -0.93 17.70 11.39
CA ALA A 438 -0.07 18.87 11.18
C ALA A 438 0.63 19.29 12.48
N HIS A 439 -0.09 19.28 13.60
CA HIS A 439 0.49 19.58 14.90
C HIS A 439 1.68 18.66 15.24
N LEU A 440 1.59 17.36 14.96
CA LEU A 440 2.63 16.38 15.28
C LEU A 440 3.93 16.57 14.47
N THR A 441 3.88 17.29 13.34
CA THR A 441 5.08 17.57 12.53
C THR A 441 6.01 18.63 13.13
N LEU A 442 5.47 19.52 13.98
CA LEU A 442 6.18 20.67 14.53
C LEU A 442 6.20 20.68 16.07
N ALA A 443 5.43 19.79 16.71
CA ALA A 443 5.28 19.77 18.15
C ALA A 443 6.57 19.33 18.88
N ARG A 444 6.89 20.05 19.96
CA ARG A 444 8.03 19.71 20.82
C ARG A 444 7.76 18.41 21.60
N GLY A 445 8.80 17.59 21.74
CA GLY A 445 8.73 16.32 22.48
C GLY A 445 7.98 15.20 21.77
N VAL A 446 7.65 15.38 20.49
CA VAL A 446 7.23 14.28 19.60
C VAL A 446 8.48 13.54 19.13
N PRO A 447 8.52 12.19 19.21
CA PRO A 447 9.66 11.43 18.71
C PRO A 447 9.89 11.67 17.21
N PRO A 448 11.16 11.71 16.73
CA PRO A 448 11.46 11.96 15.33
C PRO A 448 10.74 11.02 14.36
N GLY A 449 10.61 9.73 14.68
CA GLY A 449 9.88 8.77 13.85
C GLY A 449 8.39 9.10 13.74
N VAL A 450 7.77 9.59 14.82
CA VAL A 450 6.37 10.06 14.80
C VAL A 450 6.22 11.31 13.95
N ALA A 451 7.13 12.29 14.09
CA ALA A 451 7.10 13.51 13.28
C ALA A 451 7.24 13.18 11.78
N LEU A 452 8.17 12.30 11.42
CA LEU A 452 8.37 11.87 10.03
C LEU A 452 7.17 11.08 9.48
N ALA A 453 6.55 10.22 10.30
CA ALA A 453 5.31 9.54 9.94
C ALA A 453 4.13 10.52 9.77
N ALA A 454 4.09 11.61 10.54
CA ALA A 454 3.10 12.66 10.39
C ALA A 454 3.31 13.47 9.11
N VAL A 455 4.56 13.81 8.76
CA VAL A 455 4.89 14.44 7.47
C VAL A 455 4.43 13.58 6.30
N HIS A 456 4.67 12.26 6.39
CA HIS A 456 4.15 11.32 5.40
C HIS A 456 2.63 11.31 5.33
N ALA A 457 1.94 11.26 6.47
CA ALA A 457 0.49 11.18 6.49
C ALA A 457 -0.14 12.44 5.86
N LEU A 458 0.42 13.63 6.13
CA LEU A 458 -0.04 14.90 5.53
C LEU A 458 0.08 14.97 4.00
N SER A 459 0.94 14.14 3.42
CA SER A 459 1.09 14.05 1.96
C SER A 459 -0.21 13.58 1.28
N HIS A 460 -1.07 12.87 2.02
CA HIS A 460 -2.27 12.20 1.50
C HIS A 460 -3.57 12.60 2.21
N ILE A 461 -3.49 13.16 3.42
CA ILE A 461 -4.68 13.61 4.16
C ILE A 461 -5.36 14.74 3.40
N GLY A 462 -6.68 14.62 3.24
CA GLY A 462 -7.50 15.63 2.58
C GLY A 462 -7.44 17.02 3.23
N GLY A 463 -7.93 18.03 2.53
CA GLY A 463 -7.92 19.42 2.99
C GLY A 463 -6.65 20.18 2.61
N ARG A 464 -6.49 21.39 3.14
CA ARG A 464 -5.37 22.30 2.85
C ARG A 464 -4.80 22.87 4.15
N SER A 465 -3.49 23.05 4.19
CA SER A 465 -2.82 23.84 5.23
C SER A 465 -2.47 25.22 4.66
N PRO A 466 -2.49 26.29 5.48
CA PRO A 466 -2.08 27.61 5.02
C PRO A 466 -0.60 27.63 4.61
N GLU A 467 -0.23 28.54 3.72
CA GLU A 467 1.16 28.68 3.25
C GLU A 467 2.15 28.87 4.42
N GLY A 468 1.78 29.65 5.43
CA GLY A 468 2.62 29.86 6.63
C GLY A 468 2.98 28.57 7.36
N TYR A 469 2.09 27.57 7.36
CA TYR A 469 2.39 26.24 7.92
C TYR A 469 3.46 25.52 7.09
N TRP A 470 3.33 25.51 5.76
CA TRP A 470 4.29 24.86 4.88
C TRP A 470 5.67 25.49 4.96
N ARG A 471 5.76 26.83 5.06
CA ARG A 471 7.02 27.54 5.29
C ARG A 471 7.65 27.12 6.62
N ALA A 472 6.87 27.05 7.69
CA ALA A 472 7.35 26.60 9.00
C ALA A 472 7.82 25.14 8.97
N LEU A 473 7.09 24.26 8.28
CA LEU A 473 7.45 22.85 8.10
C LEU A 473 8.77 22.72 7.33
N PHE A 474 8.92 23.46 6.23
CA PHE A 474 10.14 23.46 5.44
C PHE A 474 11.32 23.92 6.28
N ALA A 475 11.22 25.11 6.90
CA ALA A 475 12.28 25.66 7.74
C ALA A 475 12.65 24.73 8.91
N HIS A 476 11.66 24.09 9.56
CA HIS A 476 11.91 23.16 10.66
C HIS A 476 12.76 21.95 10.23
N HIS A 477 12.40 21.33 9.11
CA HIS A 477 13.08 20.12 8.64
C HIS A 477 14.35 20.40 7.85
N THR A 478 14.52 21.60 7.26
CA THR A 478 15.80 21.99 6.64
C THR A 478 16.79 22.53 7.66
N ALA A 479 16.35 23.28 8.67
CA ALA A 479 17.23 23.79 9.73
C ALA A 479 17.82 22.67 10.60
N THR A 480 17.07 21.59 10.83
CA THR A 480 17.59 20.40 11.52
C THR A 480 18.59 19.61 10.69
N THR A 481 18.61 19.81 9.37
CA THR A 481 19.55 19.17 8.43
C THR A 481 20.76 20.04 8.09
N ALA A 482 20.68 21.36 8.32
CA ALA A 482 21.80 22.27 8.12
C ALA A 482 22.85 22.05 9.23
N THR A 483 24.10 21.85 8.85
CA THR A 483 25.24 21.66 9.75
C THR A 483 25.28 22.76 10.81
N PRO A 484 25.41 22.46 12.12
CA PRO A 484 25.59 23.50 13.11
C PRO A 484 26.88 24.26 12.80
N ALA A 485 26.77 25.56 12.56
CA ALA A 485 27.90 26.49 12.41
C ALA A 485 28.59 26.75 13.77
N GLY A 486 28.85 25.69 14.54
CA GLY A 486 29.63 25.71 15.78
C GLY A 486 31.06 25.25 15.53
N PRO A 487 32.01 25.53 16.45
CA PRO A 487 33.41 25.18 16.27
C PRO A 487 33.58 23.68 16.03
N VAL A 488 34.13 23.38 14.86
CA VAL A 488 34.37 22.07 14.25
C VAL A 488 35.04 21.11 15.24
N THR A 489 34.26 20.27 15.91
CA THR A 489 34.79 19.12 16.67
C THR A 489 33.90 17.88 16.58
N THR A 490 32.66 17.99 16.10
CA THR A 490 31.81 16.82 15.82
C THR A 490 31.89 16.45 14.35
N VAL A 491 32.67 15.40 14.07
CA VAL A 491 32.69 14.72 12.76
C VAL A 491 31.27 14.25 12.45
N THR A 492 30.63 14.84 11.44
CA THR A 492 29.35 14.32 10.90
C THR A 492 29.62 12.94 10.33
N THR A 493 28.89 11.93 10.79
CA THR A 493 29.05 10.57 10.29
C THR A 493 28.25 10.38 9.00
N ALA A 494 28.59 9.38 8.19
CA ALA A 494 27.78 9.00 7.02
C ALA A 494 26.33 8.61 7.40
N ALA A 495 26.11 8.21 8.66
CA ALA A 495 24.80 7.95 9.24
C ALA A 495 23.90 9.17 9.24
N ASP A 496 24.44 10.25 9.78
CA ASP A 496 23.70 11.48 10.04
C ASP A 496 23.27 12.08 8.71
N GLU A 497 24.12 11.97 7.69
CA GLU A 497 23.81 12.42 6.34
C GLU A 497 22.70 11.59 5.67
N ALA A 498 22.72 10.25 5.82
CA ALA A 498 21.67 9.38 5.30
C ALA A 498 20.31 9.67 5.94
N ASP A 499 20.27 9.89 7.26
CA ASP A 499 19.06 10.23 7.99
C ASP A 499 18.51 11.61 7.57
N ARG A 500 19.38 12.62 7.44
CA ARG A 500 18.99 13.94 6.90
C ARG A 500 18.40 13.81 5.50
N GLN A 501 19.03 13.06 4.62
CA GLN A 501 18.56 12.89 3.25
C GLN A 501 17.18 12.19 3.21
N ALA A 502 16.94 11.23 4.10
CA ALA A 502 15.65 10.56 4.22
C ALA A 502 14.53 11.52 4.68
N VAL A 503 14.82 12.41 5.64
CA VAL A 503 13.89 13.45 6.10
C VAL A 503 13.56 14.41 4.95
N VAL A 504 14.57 14.92 4.24
CA VAL A 504 14.36 15.86 3.12
C VAL A 504 13.60 15.20 1.97
N ARG A 505 13.92 13.94 1.63
CA ARG A 505 13.16 13.17 0.62
C ARG A 505 11.69 13.09 0.98
N ARG A 506 11.38 12.84 2.25
CA ARG A 506 9.99 12.75 2.70
C ARG A 506 9.27 14.09 2.72
N LEU A 507 9.99 15.17 3.04
CA LEU A 507 9.49 16.53 2.93
C LEU A 507 9.14 16.88 1.47
N VAL A 508 10.06 16.65 0.53
CA VAL A 508 9.83 16.90 -0.91
C VAL A 508 8.62 16.10 -1.42
N TYR A 509 8.54 14.82 -1.07
CA TYR A 509 7.38 13.98 -1.36
C TYR A 509 6.08 14.57 -0.81
N CYS A 510 6.10 15.08 0.43
CA CYS A 510 4.93 15.67 1.07
C CYS A 510 4.44 16.92 0.34
N PHE A 511 5.35 17.83 -0.03
CA PHE A 511 5.00 18.99 -0.84
C PHE A 511 4.45 18.57 -2.20
N ALA A 512 5.04 17.56 -2.83
CA ALA A 512 4.61 17.08 -4.13
C ALA A 512 3.17 16.55 -4.13
N MET A 513 2.90 15.58 -3.26
CA MET A 513 1.58 14.94 -3.16
C MET A 513 0.50 15.89 -2.62
N ALA A 514 0.85 16.84 -1.76
CA ALA A 514 -0.07 17.86 -1.27
C ALA A 514 -0.34 19.02 -2.26
N GLY A 515 0.21 18.93 -3.49
CA GLY A 515 0.02 19.95 -4.52
C GLY A 515 0.74 21.28 -4.24
N GLN A 516 1.82 21.26 -3.45
CA GLN A 516 2.60 22.42 -3.03
C GLN A 516 3.95 22.52 -3.78
N LEU A 517 4.13 21.87 -4.94
CA LEU A 517 5.35 21.99 -5.75
C LEU A 517 5.73 23.43 -6.12
N PRO A 518 4.79 24.33 -6.47
CA PRO A 518 5.14 25.73 -6.73
C PRO A 518 5.78 26.41 -5.52
N LEU A 519 5.23 26.19 -4.32
CA LEU A 519 5.78 26.73 -3.08
C LEU A 519 7.13 26.11 -2.74
N LEU A 520 7.30 24.79 -2.92
CA LEU A 520 8.59 24.12 -2.73
C LEU A 520 9.66 24.72 -3.63
N THR A 521 9.34 24.97 -4.89
CA THR A 521 10.26 25.56 -5.88
C THR A 521 10.71 26.95 -5.42
N LEU A 522 9.76 27.79 -5.01
CA LEU A 522 10.04 29.12 -4.45
C LEU A 522 10.95 29.05 -3.22
N LEU A 523 10.66 28.14 -2.28
CA LEU A 523 11.44 27.98 -1.04
C LEU A 523 12.88 27.50 -1.31
N VAL A 524 13.03 26.55 -2.22
CA VAL A 524 14.35 26.05 -2.65
C VAL A 524 15.19 27.15 -3.30
N GLU A 525 14.56 28.07 -4.05
CA GLU A 525 15.25 29.23 -4.64
C GLU A 525 15.60 30.29 -3.61
N GLN A 526 14.73 30.53 -2.62
CA GLN A 526 14.97 31.48 -1.53
C GLN A 526 16.10 31.02 -0.60
N GLU A 527 16.22 29.72 -0.35
CA GLU A 527 17.17 29.14 0.60
C GLU A 527 18.28 28.31 -0.08
N ARG A 528 18.81 28.76 -1.23
CA ARG A 528 19.70 27.97 -2.12
C ARG A 528 20.70 27.05 -1.40
N ASP A 529 21.48 27.59 -0.47
CA ASP A 529 22.55 26.82 0.20
C ASP A 529 21.99 25.82 1.22
N ARG A 530 20.93 26.17 1.94
CA ARG A 530 20.26 25.31 2.94
C ARG A 530 19.35 24.25 2.32
N ALA A 531 18.83 24.53 1.12
CA ALA A 531 17.85 23.71 0.43
C ALA A 531 18.46 22.85 -0.70
N ALA A 532 19.78 22.81 -0.85
CA ALA A 532 20.44 22.06 -1.93
C ALA A 532 20.00 20.58 -2.03
N PRO A 533 19.85 19.81 -0.93
CA PRO A 533 19.33 18.45 -1.01
C PRO A 533 17.87 18.39 -1.50
N ALA A 534 17.03 19.34 -1.06
CA ALA A 534 15.63 19.42 -1.47
C ALA A 534 15.51 19.77 -2.96
N ARG A 535 16.40 20.63 -3.48
CA ARG A 535 16.48 20.97 -4.91
C ARG A 535 16.73 19.74 -5.76
N HIS A 536 17.73 18.94 -5.43
CA HIS A 536 18.07 17.76 -6.22
C HIS A 536 16.90 16.76 -6.25
N LEU A 537 16.26 16.55 -5.10
CA LEU A 537 15.14 15.59 -4.96
C LEU A 537 13.84 16.10 -5.60
N SER A 538 13.65 17.41 -5.77
CA SER A 538 12.45 17.96 -6.41
C SER A 538 12.51 17.94 -7.95
N LEU A 539 13.70 17.80 -8.56
CA LEU A 539 13.88 17.84 -10.02
C LEU A 539 13.00 16.82 -10.75
N TRP A 540 12.88 15.60 -10.21
CA TRP A 540 12.02 14.58 -10.82
C TRP A 540 10.55 15.03 -10.86
N TRP A 541 10.03 15.54 -9.75
CA TRP A 541 8.65 16.00 -9.63
C TRP A 541 8.34 17.18 -10.56
N VAL A 542 9.26 18.13 -10.65
CA VAL A 542 9.13 19.31 -11.51
C VAL A 542 9.27 18.93 -12.99
N GLY A 543 10.06 17.91 -13.30
CA GLY A 543 10.28 17.41 -14.65
C GLY A 543 9.20 16.49 -15.20
N LEU A 544 8.19 16.11 -14.40
CA LEU A 544 7.11 15.24 -14.86
C LEU A 544 6.31 15.91 -15.98
N ALA A 545 6.09 15.17 -17.07
CA ALA A 545 5.26 15.64 -18.16
C ALA A 545 3.83 15.94 -17.66
N HIS A 546 3.22 17.00 -18.19
CA HIS A 546 1.87 17.43 -17.79
C HIS A 546 0.84 16.30 -17.91
N HIS A 547 0.90 15.49 -18.96
CA HIS A 547 -0.04 14.40 -19.16
C HIS A 547 0.07 13.30 -18.09
N ILE A 548 1.25 13.07 -17.50
CA ILE A 548 1.43 12.12 -16.39
C ILE A 548 0.70 12.65 -15.15
N SER A 549 0.99 13.90 -14.76
CA SER A 549 0.38 14.50 -13.56
C SER A 549 -1.12 14.76 -13.72
N ALA A 550 -1.60 15.10 -14.92
CA ALA A 550 -3.02 15.26 -15.22
C ALA A 550 -3.74 13.90 -15.20
N SER A 551 -3.19 12.88 -15.86
CA SER A 551 -3.76 11.53 -15.87
C SER A 551 -3.84 10.99 -14.45
N ALA A 552 -2.78 11.09 -13.65
CA ALA A 552 -2.71 10.52 -12.31
C ALA A 552 -3.80 11.00 -11.33
N ARG A 553 -4.46 12.13 -11.61
CA ARG A 553 -5.56 12.70 -10.81
C ARG A 553 -6.95 12.19 -11.23
N LEU A 554 -7.05 11.54 -12.39
CA LEU A 554 -8.28 10.99 -12.99
C LEU A 554 -8.29 9.46 -12.92
#